data_AF-D2VIQ3-F1
#
_entry.id   AF-D2VIQ3-F1
#
_cell.length_a   1.000
_cell.length_b   1.000
_cell.length_c   1.000
_cell.angle_alpha   90.00
_cell.angle_beta   90.00
_cell.angle_gamma   90.00
#
_symmetry.space_group_name_H-M   'P 1'
#
loop_
_entity.id
_entity.type
_entity.pdbx_description
1 polymer ?
#
loop_
_entity_poly.entity_id
_entity_poly.type
_entity_poly.pdbx_seq_one_letter_code
_entity_poly.pdbx_strand_id
1 'polypeptide(L)'
;MASKKGTFGSDGKSWADKYDAVSLNSIYRETFRKELQHHKLKEDYSTHPSKFGVVTDKPNKRGKKFLDKDQALLESIFNSLTPEQIEKFEQTVGEPVDNLIDTKITPEKEEEMMRTQREDQNFLETRKNLSKIPTDRFPKPQTSSQQVGWFHNQDTAIRSTTSFKPKKSCEETLFANQLVQFKANIRETSKGSAPPKK
;
A
#
# COMPACT_ATOMS: atom_id res chain seq x y z
N MET A 1 9.03 -30.54 -39.16
CA MET A 1 8.73 -31.43 -38.01
C MET A 1 9.87 -31.29 -37.01
N ALA A 2 9.65 -30.59 -35.89
CA ALA A 2 10.70 -30.32 -34.91
C ALA A 2 10.82 -31.50 -33.92
N SER A 3 11.95 -32.20 -33.98
CA SER A 3 12.28 -33.33 -33.11
C SER A 3 12.59 -32.84 -31.69
N LYS A 4 11.78 -33.28 -30.70
CA LYS A 4 12.00 -33.02 -29.28
C LYS A 4 13.21 -33.84 -28.81
N LYS A 5 14.38 -33.20 -28.67
CA LYS A 5 15.53 -33.78 -27.98
C LYS A 5 15.24 -33.81 -26.47
N GLY A 6 14.76 -34.94 -25.97
CA GLY A 6 14.71 -35.23 -24.54
C GLY A 6 16.12 -35.38 -23.99
N THR A 7 16.39 -34.78 -22.83
CA THR A 7 17.64 -34.93 -22.09
C THR A 7 17.75 -36.36 -21.56
N PHE A 8 18.46 -37.23 -22.28
CA PHE A 8 18.76 -38.58 -21.84
C PHE A 8 19.92 -38.55 -20.83
N GLY A 9 19.76 -39.26 -19.71
CA GLY A 9 20.89 -39.58 -18.82
C GLY A 9 21.81 -40.63 -19.46
N SER A 10 23.01 -40.79 -18.90
CA SER A 10 24.10 -41.68 -19.37
C SER A 10 23.70 -43.13 -19.71
N ASP A 11 22.55 -43.59 -19.19
CA ASP A 11 22.11 -44.99 -19.26
C ASP A 11 20.99 -45.21 -20.28
N GLY A 12 20.66 -44.19 -21.09
CA GLY A 12 19.63 -44.28 -22.15
C GLY A 12 18.19 -44.45 -21.67
N LYS A 13 17.94 -44.54 -20.35
CA LYS A 13 16.60 -44.62 -19.76
C LYS A 13 16.03 -43.24 -19.50
N SER A 14 14.75 -43.05 -19.83
CA SER A 14 14.07 -41.79 -19.57
C SER A 14 13.99 -41.56 -18.05
N TRP A 15 13.95 -40.31 -17.62
CA TRP A 15 13.86 -39.99 -16.18
C TRP A 15 12.59 -40.58 -15.53
N ALA A 16 11.54 -40.78 -16.33
CA ALA A 16 10.31 -41.44 -15.93
C ALA A 16 10.47 -42.95 -15.69
N ASP A 17 11.44 -43.61 -16.34
CA ASP A 17 11.72 -45.04 -16.15
C ASP A 17 12.62 -45.31 -14.93
N LYS A 18 13.28 -44.27 -14.39
CA LYS A 18 14.20 -44.41 -13.26
C LYS A 18 13.49 -44.40 -11.90
N TYR A 19 12.27 -43.87 -11.83
CA TYR A 19 11.56 -43.71 -10.57
C TYR A 19 10.16 -44.31 -10.65
N ASP A 20 9.79 -45.08 -9.63
CA ASP A 20 8.42 -45.53 -9.44
C ASP A 20 7.47 -44.32 -9.28
N ALA A 21 6.23 -44.46 -9.74
CA ALA A 21 5.22 -43.41 -9.70
C ALA A 21 4.97 -42.92 -8.26
N VAL A 22 5.09 -43.81 -7.27
CA VAL A 22 4.99 -43.46 -5.85
C VAL A 22 6.16 -42.56 -5.41
N SER A 23 7.38 -42.87 -5.88
CA SER A 23 8.57 -42.07 -5.59
C SER A 23 8.49 -40.68 -6.24
N LEU A 24 8.02 -40.58 -7.48
CA LEU A 24 7.79 -39.30 -8.15
C LEU A 24 6.78 -38.43 -7.40
N ASN A 25 5.66 -39.01 -6.97
CA ASN A 25 4.65 -38.30 -6.17
C ASN A 25 5.22 -37.81 -4.83
N SER A 26 6.11 -38.59 -4.20
CA SER A 26 6.80 -38.19 -2.97
C SER A 26 7.72 -36.99 -3.21
N ILE A 27 8.52 -37.03 -4.28
CA ILE A 27 9.42 -35.93 -4.67
C ILE A 27 8.60 -34.66 -4.92
N TYR A 28 7.51 -34.75 -5.69
CA TYR A 28 6.66 -33.58 -5.96
C TYR A 28 6.06 -32.98 -4.69
N ARG A 29 5.59 -33.82 -3.76
CA ARG A 29 5.08 -33.32 -2.47
C ARG A 29 6.14 -32.59 -1.67
N GLU A 30 7.37 -33.09 -1.69
CA GLU A 30 8.52 -32.51 -1.00
C GLU A 30 8.92 -31.17 -1.63
N THR A 31 8.97 -31.10 -2.96
CA THR A 31 9.27 -29.85 -3.68
C THR A 31 8.22 -28.78 -3.43
N PHE A 32 6.93 -29.12 -3.52
CA PHE A 32 5.85 -28.17 -3.24
C PHE A 32 5.89 -27.69 -1.78
N ARG A 33 6.18 -28.57 -0.83
CA ARG A 33 6.32 -28.21 0.59
C ARG A 33 7.47 -27.22 0.79
N LYS A 34 8.63 -27.46 0.19
CA LYS A 34 9.80 -26.56 0.26
C LYS A 34 9.50 -25.21 -0.38
N GLU A 35 8.90 -25.19 -1.57
CA GLU A 35 8.53 -23.95 -2.26
C GLU A 35 7.57 -23.10 -1.41
N LEU A 36 6.55 -23.72 -0.81
CA LEU A 36 5.59 -23.03 0.06
C LEU A 36 6.28 -22.45 1.30
N GLN A 37 7.20 -23.19 1.91
CA GLN A 37 7.96 -22.72 3.07
C GLN A 37 8.87 -21.53 2.72
N HIS A 38 9.55 -21.57 1.56
CA HIS A 38 10.37 -20.47 1.08
C HIS A 38 9.55 -19.24 0.69
N HIS A 39 8.34 -19.42 0.13
CA HIS A 39 7.42 -18.34 -0.16
C HIS A 39 6.98 -17.62 1.12
N LYS A 40 6.60 -18.38 2.16
CA LYS A 40 6.19 -17.83 3.47
C LYS A 40 7.31 -17.00 4.11
N LEU A 41 8.55 -17.50 4.10
CA LEU A 41 9.72 -16.75 4.58
C LEU A 41 9.92 -15.44 3.80
N LYS A 42 9.70 -15.43 2.48
CA LYS A 42 9.76 -14.20 1.69
C LYS A 42 8.66 -13.21 2.05
N GLU A 43 7.46 -13.65 2.40
CA GLU A 43 6.37 -12.74 2.79
C GLU A 43 6.58 -12.11 4.17
N ASP A 44 7.17 -12.86 5.09
CA ASP A 44 7.42 -12.43 6.48
C ASP A 44 8.65 -11.51 6.59
N TYR A 45 9.68 -11.73 5.75
CA TYR A 45 10.91 -10.93 5.72
C TYR A 45 11.04 -10.02 4.50
N SER A 46 10.03 -9.97 3.62
CA SER A 46 9.99 -8.93 2.59
C SER A 46 9.91 -7.58 3.29
N THR A 47 10.93 -6.75 3.06
CA THR A 47 10.94 -5.32 3.35
C THR A 47 9.91 -4.59 2.47
N HIS A 48 8.66 -5.03 2.52
CA HIS A 48 7.57 -4.36 1.85
C HIS A 48 7.43 -2.98 2.49
N PRO A 49 7.64 -1.88 1.74
CA PRO A 49 7.69 -0.53 2.31
C PRO A 49 6.37 -0.10 2.95
N SER A 50 5.26 -0.79 2.64
CA SER A 50 3.94 -0.55 3.24
C SER A 50 3.71 -1.23 4.60
N LYS A 51 4.55 -2.21 4.99
CA LYS A 51 4.41 -2.98 6.25
C LYS A 51 5.34 -2.49 7.36
N PHE A 52 6.25 -1.56 7.10
CA PHE A 52 6.95 -0.85 8.17
C PHE A 52 5.93 -0.01 8.93
N GLY A 53 5.57 -0.47 10.13
CA GLY A 53 4.85 0.35 11.10
C GLY A 53 5.64 1.63 11.29
N VAL A 54 5.04 2.74 10.84
CA VAL A 54 5.43 4.14 11.06
C VAL A 54 6.91 4.28 11.40
N VAL A 55 7.77 4.32 10.37
CA VAL A 55 9.07 4.98 10.52
C VAL A 55 8.73 6.34 11.11
N THR A 56 9.07 6.55 12.38
CA THR A 56 8.79 7.81 13.05
C THR A 56 9.43 8.89 12.20
N ASP A 57 8.62 9.86 11.79
CA ASP A 57 9.12 10.94 10.97
C ASP A 57 10.32 11.58 11.67
N LYS A 58 11.32 11.99 10.88
CA LYS A 58 12.46 12.73 11.42
C LYS A 58 11.91 13.88 12.29
N PRO A 59 12.51 14.18 13.46
CA PRO A 59 12.00 15.24 14.34
C PRO A 59 11.87 16.59 13.63
N ASN A 60 12.65 16.81 12.56
CA ASN A 60 12.65 18.03 11.75
C ASN A 60 11.61 18.03 10.62
N LYS A 61 10.77 16.99 10.49
CA LYS A 61 9.74 16.89 9.43
C LYS A 61 8.47 17.68 9.75
N ARG A 62 8.42 18.38 10.90
CA ARG A 62 7.45 19.46 11.19
C ARG A 62 7.73 20.67 10.29
N GLY A 63 7.66 20.47 8.97
CA GLY A 63 7.95 21.48 7.97
C GLY A 63 6.98 22.66 8.05
N LYS A 64 7.51 23.86 7.78
CA LYS A 64 6.87 25.17 7.55
C LYS A 64 5.93 25.71 8.66
N LYS A 65 5.10 24.88 9.29
CA LYS A 65 4.16 25.26 10.36
C LYS A 65 4.81 25.78 11.65
N PHE A 66 6.12 25.55 11.83
CA PHE A 66 6.88 26.15 12.93
C PHE A 66 7.20 27.62 12.61
N LEU A 67 7.64 27.90 11.37
CA LEU A 67 7.92 29.26 10.90
C LEU A 67 6.65 30.13 10.87
N ASP A 68 5.49 29.58 10.48
CA ASP A 68 4.24 30.36 10.41
C ASP A 68 3.80 30.89 11.80
N LYS A 69 4.09 30.14 12.87
CA LYS A 69 3.80 30.55 14.25
C LYS A 69 4.78 31.60 14.74
N ASP A 70 6.05 31.47 14.36
CA ASP A 70 7.08 32.44 14.68
C ASP A 70 6.82 33.77 13.95
N GLN A 71 6.35 33.73 12.70
CA GLN A 71 5.91 34.93 11.96
C GLN A 71 4.74 35.63 12.63
N ALA A 72 3.67 34.91 12.97
CA ALA A 72 2.52 35.50 13.67
C ALA A 72 2.89 36.06 15.05
N LEU A 73 3.82 35.40 15.76
CA LEU A 73 4.35 35.91 17.03
C LEU A 73 5.13 37.20 16.82
N LEU A 74 6.04 37.24 15.83
CA LEU A 74 6.82 38.43 15.50
C LEU A 74 5.92 39.60 15.10
N GLU A 75 4.93 39.38 14.23
CA GLU A 75 3.94 40.40 13.85
C GLU A 75 3.17 40.94 15.06
N SER A 76 2.77 40.07 16.01
CA SER A 76 2.09 40.51 17.23
C SER A 76 2.98 41.37 18.14
N ILE A 77 4.27 41.03 18.21
CA ILE A 77 5.26 41.76 18.99
C ILE A 77 5.49 43.14 18.37
N PHE A 78 5.71 43.21 17.05
CA PHE A 78 5.89 44.47 16.33
C PHE A 78 4.66 45.38 16.42
N ASN A 79 3.46 44.83 16.34
CA ASN A 79 2.22 45.61 16.51
C ASN A 79 2.02 46.15 17.94
N SER A 80 2.71 45.60 18.94
CA SER A 80 2.63 46.03 20.34
C SER A 80 3.71 47.03 20.76
N LEU A 81 4.74 47.23 19.93
CA LEU A 81 5.87 48.11 20.20
C LEU A 81 5.53 49.57 19.88
N THR A 82 6.06 50.50 20.67
CA THR A 82 5.95 51.94 20.37
C THR A 82 6.96 52.33 19.27
N PRO A 83 6.69 53.38 18.49
CA PRO A 83 7.60 53.82 17.42
C PRO A 83 9.02 54.13 17.90
N GLU A 84 9.18 54.63 19.13
CA GLU A 84 10.51 54.86 19.74
C GLU A 84 11.28 53.56 20.02
N GLN A 85 10.57 52.47 20.35
CA GLN A 85 11.18 51.16 20.56
C GLN A 85 11.58 50.51 19.24
N ILE A 86 10.81 50.75 18.18
CA ILE A 86 11.12 50.29 16.82
C ILE A 86 12.39 50.98 16.31
N GLU A 87 12.48 52.30 16.43
CA GLU A 87 13.65 53.07 15.99
C GLU A 87 14.93 52.65 16.73
N LYS A 88 14.83 52.40 18.04
CA LYS A 88 15.96 51.90 18.85
C LYS A 88 16.38 50.49 18.40
N PHE A 89 15.42 49.65 18.02
CA PHE A 89 15.69 48.31 17.50
C PHE A 89 16.39 48.37 16.13
N GLU A 90 15.90 49.21 15.22
CA GLU A 90 16.50 49.44 13.90
C GLU A 90 17.94 49.98 14.01
N GLN A 91 18.20 50.88 14.95
CA GLN A 91 19.57 51.37 15.23
C GLN A 91 20.52 50.27 15.72
N THR A 92 20.02 49.25 16.45
CA THR A 92 20.85 48.13 16.90
C THR A 92 21.05 47.03 15.85
N VAL A 93 20.09 46.81 14.96
CA VAL A 93 20.12 45.70 13.98
C VAL A 93 20.63 46.16 12.61
N GLY A 94 20.51 47.46 12.29
CA GLY A 94 21.08 48.06 11.08
C GLY A 94 20.28 47.81 9.78
N GLU A 95 19.11 47.18 9.86
CA GLU A 95 18.20 46.94 8.74
C GLU A 95 16.78 47.44 9.05
N PRO A 96 16.07 48.08 8.09
CA PRO A 96 14.68 48.49 8.26
C PRO A 96 13.75 47.30 8.47
N VAL A 97 12.81 47.39 9.43
CA VAL A 97 11.88 46.30 9.79
C VAL A 97 11.00 45.86 8.61
N ASP A 98 10.68 46.77 7.70
CA ASP A 98 9.86 46.48 6.51
C ASP A 98 10.52 45.45 5.57
N ASN A 99 11.85 45.32 5.57
CA ASN A 99 12.56 44.31 4.78
C ASN A 99 12.50 42.89 5.37
N LEU A 100 12.04 42.72 6.62
CA LEU A 100 11.82 41.41 7.23
C LEU A 100 10.48 40.78 6.85
N ILE A 101 9.48 41.60 6.50
CA ILE A 101 8.11 41.17 6.18
C ILE A 101 7.93 41.07 4.66
N ASP A 102 8.55 41.97 3.89
CA ASP A 102 8.63 41.84 2.43
C ASP A 102 9.75 40.87 2.06
N THR A 103 9.43 39.57 1.98
CA THR A 103 10.18 38.67 1.12
C THR A 103 10.02 39.17 -0.32
N LYS A 104 10.84 40.15 -0.75
CA LYS A 104 11.12 40.37 -2.16
C LYS A 104 11.52 39.00 -2.69
N ILE A 105 10.65 38.44 -3.52
CA ILE A 105 10.87 37.14 -4.12
C ILE A 105 12.10 37.34 -5.00
N THR A 106 13.25 36.90 -4.51
CA THR A 106 14.43 36.77 -5.35
C THR A 106 14.06 35.81 -6.48
N PRO A 107 14.57 36.01 -7.72
CA PRO A 107 14.23 35.15 -8.85
C PRO A 107 14.51 33.67 -8.55
N GLU A 108 15.47 33.40 -7.66
CA GLU A 108 15.77 32.06 -7.13
C GLU A 108 14.62 31.46 -6.30
N LYS A 109 13.99 32.24 -5.42
CA LYS A 109 12.82 31.78 -4.62
C LYS A 109 11.59 31.57 -5.50
N GLU A 110 11.42 32.37 -6.55
CA GLU A 110 10.36 32.22 -7.54
C GLU A 110 10.53 30.92 -8.34
N GLU A 111 11.75 30.62 -8.77
CA GLU A 111 12.09 29.36 -9.43
C GLU A 111 11.87 28.16 -8.50
N GLU A 112 12.26 28.27 -7.23
CA GLU A 112 12.06 27.22 -6.24
C GLU A 112 10.57 26.96 -5.96
N MET A 113 9.76 28.01 -5.85
CA MET A 113 8.31 27.92 -5.69
C MET A 113 7.63 27.30 -6.92
N MET A 114 8.08 27.64 -8.13
CA MET A 114 7.61 27.01 -9.38
C MET A 114 8.05 25.55 -9.48
N ARG A 115 9.23 25.17 -8.98
CA ARG A 115 9.67 23.77 -8.88
C ARG A 115 8.79 22.97 -7.92
N THR A 116 8.52 23.49 -6.72
CA THR A 116 7.66 22.78 -5.75
C THR A 116 6.23 22.62 -6.28
N GLN A 117 5.69 23.63 -6.98
CA GLN A 117 4.37 23.50 -7.62
C GLN A 117 4.35 22.41 -8.70
N ARG A 118 5.42 22.26 -9.49
CA ARG A 118 5.54 21.17 -10.49
C ARG A 118 5.67 19.81 -9.82
N GLU A 119 6.43 19.71 -8.73
CA GLU A 119 6.56 18.47 -7.96
C GLU A 119 5.23 18.03 -7.34
N ASP A 120 4.44 18.98 -6.82
CA ASP A 120 3.11 18.72 -6.29
C ASP A 120 2.16 18.19 -7.37
N GLN A 121 2.21 18.74 -8.59
CA GLN A 121 1.43 18.24 -9.72
C GLN A 121 1.84 16.81 -10.12
N ASN A 122 3.15 16.55 -10.23
CA ASN A 122 3.67 15.21 -10.51
C ASN A 122 3.23 14.20 -9.43
N PHE A 123 3.21 14.61 -8.16
CA PHE A 123 2.74 13.79 -7.06
C PHE A 123 1.24 13.48 -7.17
N LEU A 124 0.42 14.50 -7.47
CA LEU A 124 -1.02 14.36 -7.69
C LEU A 124 -1.34 13.41 -8.85
N GLU A 125 -0.62 13.54 -9.97
CA GLU A 125 -0.75 12.65 -11.13
C GLU A 125 -0.34 11.21 -10.79
N THR A 126 0.78 11.04 -10.10
CA THR A 126 1.26 9.73 -9.65
C THR A 126 0.22 9.08 -8.75
N ARG A 127 -0.33 9.81 -7.78
CA ARG A 127 -1.38 9.32 -6.88
C ARG A 127 -2.64 8.91 -7.64
N LYS A 128 -3.11 9.73 -8.59
CA LYS A 128 -4.27 9.39 -9.45
C LYS A 128 -4.00 8.14 -10.29
N ASN A 129 -2.76 7.95 -10.75
CA ASN A 129 -2.39 6.75 -11.47
C ASN A 129 -2.28 5.53 -10.55
N LEU A 130 -1.98 5.68 -9.25
CA LEU A 130 -1.82 4.56 -8.30
C LEU A 130 -3.15 3.87 -8.02
N SER A 131 -4.26 4.60 -8.06
CA SER A 131 -5.60 4.04 -7.89
C SER A 131 -6.13 3.32 -9.13
N LYS A 132 -5.46 3.42 -10.29
CA LYS A 132 -5.88 2.75 -11.53
C LYS A 132 -5.47 1.28 -11.52
N ILE A 133 -6.25 0.46 -12.23
CA ILE A 133 -5.96 -0.96 -12.45
C ILE A 133 -4.67 -1.07 -13.30
N PRO A 134 -3.79 -2.08 -13.06
CA PRO A 134 -2.55 -2.24 -13.81
C PRO A 134 -2.71 -2.24 -15.34
N THR A 135 -3.84 -2.73 -15.87
CA THR A 135 -4.16 -2.74 -17.31
C THR A 135 -4.37 -1.35 -17.90
N ASP A 136 -4.89 -0.41 -17.11
CA ASP A 136 -5.12 0.97 -17.56
C ASP A 136 -3.85 1.81 -17.40
N ARG A 137 -2.96 1.40 -16.50
CA ARG A 137 -1.70 2.07 -16.18
C ARG A 137 -0.58 1.70 -17.15
N PHE A 138 -0.52 0.45 -17.59
CA PHE A 138 0.55 -0.04 -18.46
C PHE A 138 0.00 -0.75 -19.69
N PRO A 139 0.64 -0.61 -20.87
CA PRO A 139 0.18 -1.30 -22.08
C PRO A 139 0.42 -2.82 -22.03
N LYS A 140 1.35 -3.28 -21.18
CA LYS A 140 1.72 -4.69 -21.03
C LYS A 140 2.14 -4.99 -19.58
N PRO A 141 1.99 -6.23 -19.09
CA PRO A 141 2.40 -6.59 -17.74
C PRO A 141 3.91 -6.43 -17.59
N GLN A 142 4.33 -5.78 -16.51
CA GLN A 142 5.75 -5.57 -16.19
C GLN A 142 6.32 -6.70 -15.35
N THR A 143 5.46 -7.39 -14.58
CA THR A 143 5.86 -8.47 -13.67
C THR A 143 5.07 -9.75 -13.95
N SER A 144 5.63 -10.89 -13.53
CA SER A 144 4.94 -12.19 -13.62
C SER A 144 3.64 -12.21 -12.81
N SER A 145 3.60 -11.53 -11.66
CA SER A 145 2.37 -11.40 -10.86
C SER A 145 1.28 -10.63 -11.60
N GLN A 146 1.62 -9.58 -12.35
CA GLN A 146 0.67 -8.83 -13.18
C GLN A 146 0.16 -9.67 -14.34
N GLN A 147 0.98 -10.57 -14.90
CA GLN A 147 0.59 -11.44 -16.01
C GLN A 147 -0.59 -12.36 -15.66
N VAL A 148 -0.68 -12.83 -14.40
CA VAL A 148 -1.77 -13.71 -13.94
C VAL A 148 -3.13 -13.00 -13.98
N GLY A 149 -3.19 -11.75 -13.54
CA GLY A 149 -4.42 -10.95 -13.50
C GLY A 149 -4.65 -10.07 -14.73
N TRP A 150 -3.74 -10.10 -15.72
CA TRP A 150 -3.75 -9.16 -16.83
C TRP A 150 -5.03 -9.24 -17.66
N PHE A 151 -5.52 -10.46 -17.86
CA PHE A 151 -6.68 -10.76 -18.70
C PHE A 151 -7.99 -10.89 -17.93
N HIS A 152 -8.12 -10.22 -16.78
CA HIS A 152 -9.31 -10.29 -15.92
C HIS A 152 -10.62 -9.82 -16.60
N ASN A 153 -10.53 -8.89 -17.55
CA ASN A 153 -11.69 -8.35 -18.29
C ASN A 153 -12.03 -9.14 -19.56
N GLN A 154 -11.45 -10.32 -19.77
CA GLN A 154 -11.88 -11.15 -20.90
C GLN A 154 -13.34 -11.57 -20.71
N ASP A 155 -14.14 -11.43 -21.78
CA ASP A 155 -15.53 -11.88 -21.79
C ASP A 155 -15.62 -13.37 -21.48
N THR A 156 -15.89 -13.66 -20.22
CA THR A 156 -16.14 -15.02 -19.73
C THR A 156 -17.46 -15.59 -20.24
N ALA A 157 -18.23 -14.82 -21.03
CA ALA A 157 -19.45 -15.28 -21.70
C ALA A 157 -19.23 -16.54 -22.56
N ILE A 158 -18.00 -16.78 -23.05
CA ILE A 158 -17.65 -17.98 -23.81
C ILE A 158 -17.43 -19.20 -22.89
N ARG A 159 -17.19 -19.02 -21.57
CA ARG A 159 -17.17 -20.13 -20.60
C ARG A 159 -18.59 -20.63 -20.43
N SER A 160 -18.86 -21.75 -21.10
CA SER A 160 -20.16 -22.39 -21.24
C SER A 160 -21.04 -22.28 -19.99
N THR A 161 -22.13 -21.53 -20.11
CA THR A 161 -23.27 -21.52 -19.19
C THR A 161 -23.89 -22.92 -18.99
N THR A 162 -23.50 -23.90 -19.80
CA THR A 162 -24.01 -25.27 -19.77
C THR A 162 -23.45 -26.12 -18.63
N SER A 163 -22.27 -25.79 -18.07
CA SER A 163 -21.60 -26.62 -17.05
C SER A 163 -21.49 -25.97 -15.67
N PHE A 164 -21.55 -24.63 -15.56
CA PHE A 164 -21.52 -23.96 -14.27
C PHE A 164 -22.90 -23.94 -13.61
N LYS A 165 -23.12 -24.87 -12.67
CA LYS A 165 -24.28 -24.88 -11.79
C LYS A 165 -23.83 -24.49 -10.38
N PRO A 166 -23.90 -23.19 -10.00
CA PRO A 166 -23.52 -22.79 -8.65
C PRO A 166 -24.42 -23.53 -7.66
N LYS A 167 -23.80 -24.11 -6.63
CA LYS A 167 -24.55 -24.75 -5.54
C LYS A 167 -25.33 -23.65 -4.82
N LYS A 168 -26.66 -23.64 -4.96
CA LYS A 168 -27.52 -22.83 -4.12
C LYS A 168 -27.60 -23.49 -2.74
N SER A 169 -27.59 -22.69 -1.69
CA SER A 169 -27.92 -23.20 -0.35
C SER A 169 -29.34 -23.74 -0.38
N CYS A 170 -29.52 -24.99 0.05
CA CYS A 170 -30.83 -25.57 0.26
C CYS A 170 -31.45 -25.04 1.56
N GLU A 171 -32.76 -25.30 1.75
CA GLU A 171 -33.52 -24.83 2.91
C GLU A 171 -32.90 -25.31 4.23
N GLU A 172 -32.37 -26.54 4.26
CA GLU A 172 -31.71 -27.09 5.44
C GLU A 172 -30.42 -26.33 5.80
N THR A 173 -29.66 -25.90 4.79
CA THR A 173 -28.44 -25.11 5.00
C THR A 173 -28.80 -23.71 5.52
N LEU A 174 -29.86 -23.11 4.97
CA LEU A 174 -30.35 -21.81 5.43
C LEU A 174 -30.86 -21.88 6.87
N PHE A 175 -31.66 -22.90 7.20
CA PHE A 175 -32.16 -23.15 8.54
C PHE A 175 -31.03 -23.38 9.55
N ALA A 176 -30.04 -24.20 9.20
CA ALA A 176 -28.88 -24.43 10.05
C ALA A 176 -28.11 -23.12 10.34
N ASN A 177 -27.90 -22.28 9.32
CA ASN A 177 -27.25 -20.97 9.48
C ASN A 177 -28.07 -20.04 10.38
N GLN A 178 -29.39 -19.98 10.21
CA GLN A 178 -30.28 -19.19 11.07
C GLN A 178 -30.23 -19.67 12.52
N LEU A 179 -30.18 -20.98 12.74
CA LEU A 179 -30.12 -21.57 14.08
C LEU A 179 -28.79 -21.25 14.79
N VAL A 180 -27.69 -21.24 14.05
CA VAL A 180 -26.38 -20.81 14.57
C VAL A 180 -26.41 -19.33 14.97
N GLN A 181 -26.98 -18.46 14.12
CA GLN A 181 -27.14 -17.03 14.42
C GLN A 181 -28.05 -16.79 15.64
N PHE A 182 -29.16 -17.51 15.73
CA PHE A 182 -30.09 -17.44 16.85
C PHE A 182 -29.43 -17.84 18.18
N LYS A 183 -28.65 -18.93 18.18
CA LYS A 183 -27.89 -19.37 19.35
C LYS A 183 -26.81 -18.36 19.76
N ALA A 184 -26.15 -17.72 18.80
CA ALA A 184 -25.17 -16.66 19.08
C ALA A 184 -25.84 -15.46 19.77
N ASN A 185 -27.00 -15.01 19.26
CA ASN A 185 -27.75 -13.90 19.83
C ASN A 185 -28.23 -14.19 21.26
N ILE A 186 -28.73 -15.40 21.55
CA ILE A 186 -29.11 -15.80 22.93
C ILE A 186 -27.90 -15.74 23.87
N ARG A 187 -26.73 -16.20 23.40
CA ARG A 187 -25.52 -16.19 24.22
C ARG A 187 -25.08 -14.76 24.53
N GLU A 188 -25.21 -13.84 23.58
CA GLU A 188 -24.89 -12.42 23.79
C GLU A 188 -25.85 -11.74 24.75
N THR A 189 -27.16 -11.95 24.60
CA THR A 189 -28.17 -11.37 25.52
C THR A 189 -28.06 -11.95 26.94
N SER A 190 -27.73 -13.23 27.08
CA SER A 190 -27.51 -13.87 28.39
C SER A 190 -26.29 -13.35 29.14
N LYS A 191 -25.24 -12.90 28.43
CA LYS A 191 -24.01 -12.36 29.04
C LYS A 191 -24.15 -10.93 29.56
N GLY A 192 -25.15 -10.18 29.08
CA GLY A 192 -25.46 -8.81 29.53
C GLY A 192 -26.38 -8.73 30.75
N SER A 193 -26.94 -9.85 31.23
CA SER A 193 -27.96 -9.90 32.30
C SER A 193 -27.43 -10.49 33.61
N ALA A 194 -26.17 -10.26 33.97
CA ALA A 194 -25.71 -10.51 35.33
C ALA A 194 -26.11 -9.31 36.22
N PRO A 195 -27.03 -9.47 37.19
CA PRO A 195 -27.34 -8.37 38.10
C PRO A 195 -26.07 -7.99 38.88
N PRO A 196 -25.81 -6.69 39.12
CA PRO A 196 -24.65 -6.26 39.87
C PRO A 196 -24.73 -6.90 41.26
N LYS A 197 -23.67 -7.64 41.64
CA LYS A 197 -23.54 -8.20 42.98
C LYS A 197 -23.52 -7.03 43.96
N LYS A 198 -24.57 -6.93 44.78
CA LYS A 198 -24.64 -6.04 45.93
C LYS A 198 -23.80 -6.59 47.08
#